data_AF-A0A7G7SRX5-F1
#
_entry.id   AF-A0A7G7SRX5-F1
#
_cell.length_a   1.000
_cell.length_b   1.000
_cell.length_c   1.000
_cell.angle_alpha   90.00
_cell.angle_beta   90.00
_cell.angle_gamma   90.00
#
_symmetry.space_group_name_H-M   'P 1'
#
loop_
_entity.id
_entity.type
_entity.pdbx_description
1 polymer ?
#
loop_
_entity_poly.entity_id
_entity_poly.type
_entity_poly.pdbx_seq_one_letter_code
_entity_poly.pdbx_strand_id
1 'polypeptide(L)'
;MWKKFGGVFGKTGLGKMSSDEYQANLNGMNMFFGAVLGFVLTGTETLNNWQFGVVLTLLSGIVISILFISNSRHRVAYAIYTTVLVLSFPRMADLVLRANDVIPGKVQPTLIVWTAMTILVEFWGRENDQAASTAGSDQSG
;
A
#
# COMPACT_ATOMS: atom_id res chain seq x y z
N MET A 1 38.53 -2.62 37.93
CA MET A 1 38.30 -3.18 36.58
C MET A 1 36.79 -3.31 36.37
N TRP A 2 36.09 -2.19 36.16
CA TRP A 2 34.63 -2.17 35.92
C TRP A 2 34.27 -0.92 35.10
N LYS A 3 34.10 -1.08 33.78
CA LYS A 3 33.66 0.00 32.88
C LYS A 3 33.20 -0.58 31.53
N LYS A 4 32.12 -1.39 31.49
CA LYS A 4 31.43 -1.78 30.23
C LYS A 4 29.95 -2.17 30.42
N PHE A 5 29.13 -1.32 31.06
CA PHE A 5 27.66 -1.50 31.04
C PHE A 5 26.87 -0.21 30.74
N GLY A 6 27.52 0.82 30.18
CA GLY A 6 26.88 2.11 29.86
C GLY A 6 26.44 2.29 28.40
N GLY A 7 26.14 1.21 27.66
CA GLY A 7 25.92 1.27 26.20
C GLY A 7 24.48 1.08 25.71
N VAL A 8 23.49 0.91 26.59
CA VAL A 8 22.16 0.36 26.18
C VAL A 8 21.04 1.41 26.09
N PHE A 9 21.24 2.67 26.46
CA PHE A 9 20.13 3.65 26.54
C PHE A 9 20.42 5.00 25.87
N GLY A 10 20.89 4.98 24.62
CA GLY A 10 21.15 6.21 23.88
C GLY A 10 20.69 6.13 22.42
N LYS A 11 19.41 6.46 22.19
CA LYS A 11 18.79 7.00 20.94
C LYS A 11 17.40 6.40 20.68
N THR A 12 16.45 6.69 21.56
CA THR A 12 15.03 6.66 21.19
C THR A 12 14.75 7.92 20.38
N GLY A 13 15.14 7.88 19.09
CA GLY A 13 14.81 8.91 18.13
C GLY A 13 13.38 8.72 17.63
N LEU A 14 12.43 9.43 18.22
CA LEU A 14 11.05 9.57 17.75
C LEU A 14 10.97 10.39 16.43
N GLY A 15 11.65 9.96 15.35
CA GLY A 15 11.61 10.78 14.14
C GLY A 15 12.13 10.23 12.82
N LYS A 16 12.72 9.03 12.75
CA LYS A 16 13.19 8.50 11.47
C LYS A 16 13.01 6.98 11.42
N MET A 17 12.08 6.52 10.59
CA MET A 17 12.00 5.11 10.20
C MET A 17 13.18 4.85 9.26
N SER A 18 14.05 3.90 9.57
CA SER A 18 15.13 3.46 8.67
C SER A 18 14.53 2.97 7.35
N SER A 19 15.29 3.02 6.25
CA SER A 19 14.86 2.42 4.96
C SER A 19 14.46 0.96 5.11
N ASP A 20 15.10 0.23 6.04
CA ASP A 20 14.78 -1.17 6.32
C ASP A 20 13.46 -1.31 7.07
N GLU A 21 13.21 -0.43 8.05
CA GLU A 21 11.94 -0.38 8.79
C GLU A 21 10.79 0.02 7.85
N TYR A 22 11.05 0.97 6.94
CA TYR A 22 10.11 1.40 5.91
C TYR A 22 9.72 0.25 4.97
N GLN A 23 10.72 -0.46 4.42
CA GLN A 23 10.45 -1.62 3.57
C GLN A 23 9.76 -2.75 4.34
N ALA A 24 10.15 -3.01 5.59
CA ALA A 24 9.49 -4.00 6.43
C ALA A 24 8.01 -3.66 6.67
N ASN A 25 7.70 -2.37 6.90
CA ASN A 25 6.33 -1.90 7.06
C ASN A 25 5.51 -2.10 5.77
N LEU A 26 6.03 -1.66 4.62
CA LEU A 26 5.37 -1.87 3.33
C LEU A 26 5.14 -3.36 3.02
N ASN A 27 6.16 -4.19 3.22
CA ASN A 27 6.06 -5.62 2.97
C ASN A 27 5.04 -6.29 3.91
N GLY A 28 5.08 -5.95 5.20
CA GLY A 28 4.13 -6.45 6.18
C GLY A 28 2.69 -6.05 5.85
N MET A 29 2.47 -4.79 5.47
CA MET A 29 1.17 -4.28 5.04
C MET A 29 0.66 -5.01 3.79
N ASN A 30 1.50 -5.19 2.77
CA ASN A 30 1.11 -5.88 1.54
C ASN A 30 0.78 -7.36 1.78
N MET A 31 1.55 -8.02 2.65
CA MET A 31 1.26 -9.40 3.04
C MET A 31 -0.06 -9.51 3.82
N PHE A 32 -0.28 -8.61 4.78
CA PHE A 32 -1.49 -8.59 5.60
C PHE A 32 -2.74 -8.36 4.74
N PHE A 33 -2.77 -7.28 3.95
CA PHE A 33 -3.93 -6.99 3.13
C PHE A 33 -4.12 -7.99 1.98
N GLY A 34 -3.05 -8.57 1.45
CA GLY A 34 -3.16 -9.69 0.51
C GLY A 34 -3.89 -10.88 1.11
N ALA A 35 -3.58 -11.25 2.36
CA ALA A 35 -4.26 -12.32 3.08
C ALA A 35 -5.73 -11.97 3.39
N VAL A 36 -5.99 -10.74 3.85
CA VAL A 36 -7.37 -10.25 4.09
C VAL A 36 -8.18 -10.25 2.80
N LEU A 37 -7.60 -9.84 1.68
CA LEU A 37 -8.26 -9.86 0.38
C LEU A 37 -8.63 -11.30 -0.03
N GLY A 38 -7.70 -12.26 0.13
CA GLY A 38 -7.98 -13.68 -0.11
C GLY A 38 -9.15 -14.21 0.72
N PHE A 39 -9.22 -13.84 1.99
CA PHE A 39 -10.35 -14.17 2.87
C PHE A 39 -11.66 -13.48 2.45
N VAL A 40 -11.59 -12.23 2.04
CA VAL A 40 -12.77 -11.48 1.60
C VAL A 40 -13.32 -12.01 0.25
N LEU A 41 -12.47 -12.65 -0.55
CA LEU A 41 -12.87 -13.30 -1.80
C LEU A 41 -13.55 -14.66 -1.61
N THR A 42 -13.64 -15.20 -0.39
CA THR A 42 -14.35 -16.47 -0.17
C THR A 42 -15.82 -16.39 -0.63
N GLY A 43 -16.44 -15.21 -0.64
CA GLY A 43 -17.80 -15.01 -1.20
C GLY A 43 -17.90 -15.01 -2.73
N THR A 44 -16.81 -15.19 -3.48
CA THR A 44 -16.82 -15.26 -4.95
C THR A 44 -17.09 -16.66 -5.50
N GLU A 45 -17.31 -17.64 -4.64
CA GLU A 45 -17.66 -19.02 -5.00
C GLU A 45 -18.96 -19.16 -5.81
N THR A 46 -19.83 -18.14 -5.77
CA THR A 46 -21.06 -18.09 -6.56
C THR A 46 -20.84 -17.61 -8.00
N LEU A 47 -19.63 -17.15 -8.34
CA LEU A 47 -19.29 -16.68 -9.68
C LEU A 47 -19.01 -17.86 -10.61
N ASN A 48 -19.42 -17.73 -11.87
CA ASN A 48 -18.97 -18.68 -12.88
C ASN A 48 -17.47 -18.46 -13.19
N ASN A 49 -16.83 -19.48 -13.79
CA ASN A 49 -15.37 -19.46 -14.05
C ASN A 49 -14.90 -18.22 -14.82
N TRP A 50 -15.71 -17.72 -15.76
CA TRP A 50 -15.38 -16.53 -16.55
C TRP A 50 -15.44 -15.26 -15.71
N GLN A 51 -16.53 -15.07 -14.96
CA GLN A 51 -16.72 -13.95 -14.04
C GLN A 51 -15.60 -13.92 -13.00
N PHE A 52 -15.28 -15.06 -12.41
CA PHE A 52 -14.17 -15.19 -11.47
C PHE A 52 -12.83 -14.78 -12.10
N GLY A 53 -12.51 -15.27 -13.31
CA GLY A 53 -11.27 -14.92 -14.01
C GLY A 53 -11.13 -13.42 -14.31
N VAL A 54 -12.23 -12.76 -14.67
CA VAL A 54 -12.25 -11.30 -14.89
C VAL A 54 -12.07 -10.54 -13.59
N VAL A 55 -12.81 -10.89 -12.53
CA VAL A 55 -12.68 -10.25 -11.21
C VAL A 55 -11.26 -10.40 -10.69
N LEU A 56 -10.67 -11.60 -10.81
CA LEU A 56 -9.30 -11.88 -10.42
C LEU A 56 -8.29 -11.01 -11.18
N THR A 57 -8.51 -10.82 -12.49
CA THR A 57 -7.67 -9.98 -13.35
C THR A 57 -7.73 -8.50 -12.91
N LEU A 58 -8.94 -7.98 -12.69
CA LEU A 58 -9.15 -6.60 -12.24
C LEU A 58 -8.53 -6.35 -10.87
N LEU A 59 -8.74 -7.28 -9.92
CA LEU A 59 -8.18 -7.19 -8.57
C LEU A 59 -6.66 -7.24 -8.58
N SER A 60 -6.08 -8.14 -9.37
CA SER A 60 -4.63 -8.23 -9.53
C SER A 60 -4.07 -6.89 -10.05
N GLY A 61 -4.74 -6.26 -11.02
CA GLY A 61 -4.37 -4.94 -11.52
C GLY A 61 -4.41 -3.85 -10.44
N ILE A 62 -5.43 -3.85 -9.59
CA ILE A 62 -5.53 -2.91 -8.46
C ILE A 62 -4.39 -3.16 -7.46
N VAL A 63 -4.17 -4.41 -7.06
CA VAL A 63 -3.10 -4.77 -6.11
C VAL A 63 -1.74 -4.33 -6.65
N ILE A 64 -1.44 -4.61 -7.91
CA ILE A 64 -0.21 -4.16 -8.56
C ILE A 64 -0.10 -2.63 -8.56
N SER A 65 -1.21 -1.91 -8.80
CA SER A 65 -1.23 -0.45 -8.77
C SER A 65 -0.93 0.11 -7.37
N ILE A 66 -1.45 -0.53 -6.31
CA ILE A 66 -1.11 -0.20 -4.91
C ILE A 66 0.39 -0.40 -4.67
N LEU A 67 0.98 -1.50 -5.15
CA LEU A 67 2.42 -1.75 -5.03
C LEU A 67 3.27 -0.71 -5.79
N PHE A 68 2.77 -0.18 -6.91
CA PHE A 68 3.47 0.87 -7.65
C PHE A 68 3.49 2.22 -6.93
N ILE A 69 2.57 2.48 -5.99
CA ILE A 69 2.62 3.71 -5.17
C ILE A 69 3.95 3.78 -4.41
N SER A 70 4.37 2.66 -3.82
CA SER A 70 5.57 2.62 -2.98
C SER A 70 6.87 2.38 -3.73
N ASN A 71 6.81 1.83 -4.94
CA ASN A 71 8.00 1.43 -5.70
C ASN A 71 8.32 2.34 -6.90
N SER A 72 7.52 3.39 -7.15
CA SER A 72 7.67 4.27 -8.33
C SER A 72 8.14 5.69 -8.00
N ARG A 73 8.88 6.28 -8.94
CA ARG A 73 9.30 7.70 -8.88
C ARG A 73 8.12 8.66 -9.04
N HIS A 74 7.06 8.25 -9.74
CA HIS A 74 5.84 9.04 -9.98
C HIS A 74 4.70 8.72 -9.00
N ARG A 75 5.05 8.47 -7.74
CA ARG A 75 4.15 8.08 -6.63
C ARG A 75 2.84 8.85 -6.53
N VAL A 76 2.83 10.17 -6.75
CA VAL A 76 1.60 10.99 -6.70
C VAL A 76 0.63 10.60 -7.82
N ALA A 77 1.13 10.42 -9.04
CA ALA A 77 0.31 10.00 -10.17
C ALA A 77 -0.27 8.60 -9.94
N TYR A 78 0.54 7.67 -9.42
CA TYR A 78 0.08 6.33 -9.07
C TYR A 78 -0.90 6.31 -7.89
N ALA A 79 -0.74 7.19 -6.90
CA ALA A 79 -1.69 7.32 -5.80
C ALA A 79 -3.07 7.80 -6.29
N ILE A 80 -3.09 8.82 -7.15
CA ILE A 80 -4.33 9.32 -7.77
C ILE A 80 -4.96 8.23 -8.65
N TYR A 81 -4.17 7.63 -9.54
CA TYR A 81 -4.62 6.57 -10.43
C TYR A 81 -5.23 5.39 -9.66
N THR A 82 -4.53 4.90 -8.64
CA THR A 82 -4.98 3.76 -7.82
C THR A 82 -6.24 4.11 -7.04
N THR A 83 -6.32 5.32 -6.48
CA THR A 83 -7.52 5.79 -5.76
C THR A 83 -8.74 5.79 -6.68
N VAL A 84 -8.60 6.33 -7.91
CA VAL A 84 -9.68 6.30 -8.89
C VAL A 84 -10.08 4.86 -9.19
N LEU A 85 -9.13 3.97 -9.44
CA LEU A 85 -9.37 2.57 -9.76
C LEU A 85 -10.13 1.82 -8.65
N VAL A 86 -9.75 2.04 -7.40
CA VAL A 86 -10.41 1.42 -6.23
C VAL A 86 -11.83 1.93 -6.04
N LEU A 87 -12.07 3.22 -6.24
CA LEU A 87 -13.40 3.81 -6.11
C LEU A 87 -14.32 3.43 -7.27
N SER A 88 -13.78 3.28 -8.47
CA SER A 88 -14.53 2.85 -9.65
C SER A 88 -14.68 1.33 -9.76
N PHE A 89 -13.95 0.55 -8.98
CA PHE A 89 -13.86 -0.91 -9.12
C PHE A 89 -15.21 -1.64 -9.19
N PRO A 90 -16.19 -1.43 -8.27
CA PRO A 90 -17.47 -2.13 -8.34
C PRO A 90 -18.21 -1.83 -9.65
N ARG A 91 -18.25 -0.54 -10.02
CA ARG A 91 -18.89 -0.11 -11.27
C ARG A 91 -18.19 -0.66 -12.51
N MET A 92 -16.86 -0.73 -12.51
CA MET A 92 -16.09 -1.32 -13.59
C MET A 92 -16.37 -2.82 -13.72
N ALA A 93 -16.40 -3.54 -12.60
CA ALA A 93 -16.71 -4.97 -12.59
C ALA A 93 -18.13 -5.23 -13.12
N ASP A 94 -19.12 -4.46 -12.66
CA ASP A 94 -20.51 -4.58 -13.11
C ASP A 94 -20.65 -4.27 -14.61
N LEU A 95 -19.96 -3.25 -15.11
CA LEU A 95 -19.95 -2.88 -16.53
C LEU A 95 -19.32 -3.97 -17.41
N VAL A 96 -18.17 -4.51 -17.00
CA VAL A 96 -17.44 -5.53 -17.76
C VAL A 96 -18.22 -6.85 -17.76
N LEU A 97 -18.82 -7.22 -16.63
CA LEU A 97 -19.51 -8.49 -16.44
C LEU A 97 -21.00 -8.43 -16.79
N ARG A 98 -21.56 -7.24 -17.03
CA ARG A 98 -22.98 -7.01 -17.28
C ARG A 98 -23.87 -7.66 -16.20
N ALA A 99 -23.41 -7.63 -14.97
CA ALA A 99 -24.07 -8.22 -13.81
C ALA A 99 -24.01 -7.23 -12.65
N ASN A 100 -25.00 -7.27 -11.75
CA ASN A 100 -25.03 -6.39 -10.59
C ASN A 100 -24.52 -7.15 -9.36
N ASP A 101 -23.78 -6.45 -8.50
CA ASP A 101 -23.35 -6.94 -7.18
C ASP A 101 -22.48 -8.20 -7.24
N VAL A 102 -21.66 -8.29 -8.29
CA VAL A 102 -20.73 -9.42 -8.52
C VAL A 102 -19.60 -9.41 -7.48
N ILE A 103 -19.26 -8.22 -7.00
CA ILE A 103 -18.14 -7.99 -6.09
C ILE A 103 -18.63 -8.12 -4.65
N PRO A 104 -18.03 -9.00 -3.82
CA PRO A 104 -18.39 -9.06 -2.41
C PRO A 104 -18.22 -7.69 -1.74
N GLY A 105 -19.24 -7.22 -1.01
CA GLY A 105 -19.29 -5.86 -0.46
C GLY A 105 -18.13 -5.46 0.45
N LYS A 106 -17.34 -6.43 0.94
CA LYS A 106 -16.14 -6.21 1.76
C LYS A 106 -14.86 -5.99 0.94
N VAL A 107 -14.84 -6.29 -0.36
CA VAL A 107 -13.64 -6.15 -1.21
C VAL A 107 -13.26 -4.68 -1.35
N GLN A 108 -14.22 -3.83 -1.71
CA GLN A 108 -13.98 -2.41 -1.91
C GLN A 108 -13.42 -1.70 -0.64
N PRO A 109 -14.02 -1.83 0.55
CA PRO A 109 -13.46 -1.19 1.75
C PRO A 109 -12.07 -1.72 2.09
N THR A 110 -11.78 -2.99 1.84
CA THR A 110 -10.42 -3.56 2.02
C THR A 110 -9.41 -2.84 1.14
N LEU A 111 -9.72 -2.66 -0.15
CA LEU A 111 -8.86 -1.96 -1.11
C LEU A 111 -8.69 -0.47 -0.77
N ILE A 112 -9.75 0.18 -0.29
CA ILE A 112 -9.71 1.58 0.15
C ILE A 112 -8.74 1.74 1.31
N VAL A 113 -8.90 0.91 2.35
CA VAL A 113 -8.04 0.97 3.55
C VAL A 113 -6.60 0.65 3.19
N TRP A 114 -6.36 -0.36 2.37
CA TRP A 114 -5.01 -0.71 1.90
C TRP A 114 -4.38 0.46 1.15
N THR A 115 -5.09 1.06 0.20
CA THR A 115 -4.59 2.21 -0.58
C THR A 115 -4.31 3.41 0.32
N ALA A 116 -5.22 3.73 1.23
CA ALA A 116 -5.04 4.83 2.18
C ALA A 116 -3.81 4.61 3.07
N MET A 117 -3.64 3.39 3.60
CA MET A 117 -2.47 3.06 4.40
C MET A 117 -1.17 3.15 3.60
N THR A 118 -1.16 2.66 2.36
CA THR A 118 0.01 2.78 1.47
C THR A 118 0.38 4.22 1.20
N ILE A 119 -0.61 5.08 0.96
CA ILE A 119 -0.38 6.53 0.80
C ILE A 119 0.16 7.13 2.09
N LEU A 120 -0.46 6.87 3.25
CA LEU A 120 0.00 7.40 4.53
C LEU A 120 1.47 7.03 4.80
N VAL A 121 1.83 5.77 4.61
CA VAL A 121 3.21 5.29 4.81
C VAL A 121 4.18 5.92 3.81
N GLU A 122 3.84 5.97 2.52
CA GLU A 122 4.72 6.53 1.47
C GLU A 122 4.97 8.03 1.66
N PHE A 123 3.94 8.81 2.05
CA PHE A 123 4.06 10.25 2.18
C PHE A 123 4.61 10.69 3.55
N TRP A 124 4.25 10.02 4.66
CA TRP A 124 4.83 10.35 5.99
C TRP A 124 6.22 9.77 6.21
N GLY A 125 6.56 8.62 5.61
CA GLY A 125 7.87 7.99 5.80
C GLY A 125 9.04 8.75 5.14
N ARG A 126 8.77 9.48 4.04
CA ARG A 126 9.83 10.01 3.14
C ARG A 126 10.04 11.52 3.10
N GLU A 127 9.14 12.36 3.62
CA GLU A 127 9.38 13.82 3.66
C GLU A 127 10.65 14.19 4.44
N ASN A 128 11.07 13.34 5.36
CA ASN A 128 12.30 13.54 6.15
C ASN A 128 13.61 13.29 5.38
N ASP A 129 13.58 12.62 4.22
CA ASP A 129 14.79 12.36 3.41
C ASP A 129 15.10 13.49 2.42
N GLN A 130 14.07 14.19 1.94
CA GLN A 130 14.25 15.37 1.06
C GLN A 130 14.72 16.60 1.84
N ALA A 131 14.23 16.79 3.06
CA ALA A 131 14.71 17.87 3.93
C ALA A 131 16.18 17.69 4.33
N ALA A 132 16.63 16.44 4.58
CA ALA A 132 18.01 16.14 4.94
C ALA A 132 19.01 16.29 3.77
N SER A 133 18.58 16.01 2.54
CA SER A 133 19.42 16.18 1.34
C SER A 133 19.55 17.65 0.91
N THR A 134 18.54 18.48 1.18
CA THR A 134 18.58 19.92 0.90
C THR A 134 19.40 20.71 1.94
N ALA A 135 19.40 20.28 3.21
CA ALA A 135 20.23 20.90 4.25
C ALA A 135 21.73 20.60 4.10
N GLY A 136 22.12 19.57 3.36
CA GLY A 136 23.51 19.20 3.09
C GLY A 136 24.17 19.99 1.96
N SER A 137 23.39 20.64 1.08
CA SER A 137 23.93 21.44 -0.04
C SER A 137 24.26 22.89 0.32
N ASP A 138 23.75 23.39 1.45
CA ASP A 138 23.95 24.79 1.87
C ASP A 138 25.19 25.00 2.76
N GLN A 139 25.93 23.95 3.13
CA GLN A 139 27.18 24.05 3.92
C GLN A 139 28.48 24.03 3.09
N SER A 140 28.38 24.04 1.75
CA SER A 140 29.55 24.04 0.85
C SER A 140 29.72 25.34 0.05
N GLY A 141 29.25 26.47 0.58
CA GLY A 141 29.46 27.81 0.02
C GLY A 141 30.54 28.59 0.76
#